data_AF-A0A349TYA0-F1
#
_entry.id   AF-A0A349TYA0-F1
#
_cell.length_a   1.000
_cell.length_b   1.000
_cell.length_c   1.000
_cell.angle_alpha   90.00
_cell.angle_beta   90.00
_cell.angle_gamma   90.00
#
_symmetry.space_group_name_H-M   'P 1'
#
loop_
_entity.id
_entity.type
_entity.pdbx_description
1 polymer ?
#
loop_
_entity_poly.entity_id
_entity_poly.type
_entity_poly.pdbx_seq_one_letter_code
_entity_poly.pdbx_strand_id
1 'polypeptide(L)'
;MILFMDDARKYLLTLIEERQTNLAAVSRAIGRNHAYLHQFINRNNPHNLPEEVREALAEVFRVPPDNFRGTAKAASAKKPATHHIPQANVDISSTQIAQIGGCDLPVYASAAGGDGAMLISYEPIEYVKRPGPLMNVPKGFAMYVVGDSMLPAYRPGDMLLIHPSKPPFAGDDILVVTNKVDGHYEAMVKQLISVSDSTLKLHQHNPPKDFSIPRNIITNIFLIVGNYRGRK
;
A
#
# COMPACT_ATOMS: atom_id res chain seq x y z
N MET A 1 -3.92 7.77 24.56
CA MET A 1 -2.83 6.80 24.26
C MET A 1 -1.76 7.57 23.50
N ILE A 2 -0.61 7.78 24.11
CA ILE A 2 0.38 8.79 23.72
C ILE A 2 1.16 8.28 22.49
N LEU A 3 0.79 8.78 21.31
CA LEU A 3 1.54 8.57 20.06
C LEU A 3 2.89 9.26 20.19
N PHE A 4 3.98 8.50 20.04
CA PHE A 4 5.32 9.06 19.82
C PHE A 4 5.34 9.77 18.45
N MET A 5 4.86 11.01 18.41
CA MET A 5 5.05 11.95 17.31
C MET A 5 6.40 12.65 17.49
N ASP A 6 7.23 12.62 16.45
CA ASP A 6 8.50 13.34 16.37
C ASP A 6 8.29 14.86 16.20
N ASP A 7 9.36 15.61 16.46
CA ASP A 7 9.32 17.07 16.56
C ASP A 7 8.90 17.74 15.25
N ALA A 8 9.31 17.18 14.10
CA ALA A 8 8.95 17.70 12.79
C ALA A 8 7.44 17.57 12.49
N ARG A 9 6.78 16.47 12.90
CA ARG A 9 5.33 16.27 12.70
C ARG A 9 4.52 17.15 13.63
N LYS A 10 4.94 17.27 14.90
CA LYS A 10 4.31 18.19 15.87
C LYS A 10 4.39 19.63 15.38
N TYR A 11 5.58 20.05 14.97
CA TYR A 11 5.82 21.42 14.49
C TYR A 11 4.98 21.75 13.26
N LEU A 12 4.88 20.83 12.29
CA LEU A 12 4.01 21.01 11.13
C LEU A 12 2.53 21.15 11.53
N LEU A 13 2.02 20.35 12.46
CA LEU A 13 0.63 20.46 12.91
C LEU A 13 0.34 21.78 13.62
N THR A 14 1.26 22.28 14.44
CA THR A 14 1.15 23.59 15.08
C THR A 14 1.04 24.71 14.04
N LEU A 15 1.89 24.69 12.99
CA LEU A 15 1.86 25.69 11.93
C LEU A 15 0.56 25.64 11.09
N ILE A 16 0.00 24.45 10.88
CA ILE A 16 -1.29 24.27 10.20
C ILE A 16 -2.41 24.94 10.99
N GLU A 17 -2.41 24.78 12.31
CA GLU A 17 -3.39 25.37 13.22
C GLU A 17 -3.24 26.89 13.31
N GLU A 18 -2.02 27.40 13.52
CA GLU A 18 -1.71 28.84 13.61
C GLU A 18 -2.08 29.61 12.33
N ARG A 19 -1.87 28.99 11.17
CA ARG A 19 -2.18 29.62 9.86
C ARG A 19 -3.61 29.34 9.39
N GLN A 20 -4.44 28.67 10.21
CA GLN A 20 -5.82 28.27 9.89
C GLN A 20 -5.93 27.60 8.50
N THR A 21 -4.97 26.74 8.18
CA THR A 21 -4.91 26.05 6.89
C THR A 21 -5.14 24.55 7.09
N ASN A 22 -4.95 23.76 6.04
CA ASN A 22 -5.01 22.31 6.12
C ASN A 22 -3.88 21.64 5.35
N LEU A 23 -3.54 20.41 5.75
CA LEU A 23 -2.44 19.63 5.20
C LEU A 23 -2.58 19.45 3.67
N ALA A 24 -3.79 19.29 3.15
CA ALA A 24 -4.03 19.11 1.72
C ALA A 24 -3.76 20.37 0.88
N ALA A 25 -4.06 21.56 1.41
CA ALA A 25 -3.76 22.83 0.77
C ALA A 25 -2.25 23.09 0.74
N VAL A 26 -1.58 22.90 1.88
CA VAL A 26 -0.12 23.08 1.99
C VAL A 26 0.63 22.06 1.15
N SER A 27 0.18 20.81 1.11
CA SER A 27 0.77 19.76 0.29
C SER A 27 0.71 20.08 -1.20
N ARG A 28 -0.36 20.72 -1.68
CA ARG A 28 -0.45 21.22 -3.06
C ARG A 28 0.45 22.44 -3.29
N ALA A 29 0.53 23.35 -2.33
CA ALA A 29 1.35 24.56 -2.43
C ALA A 29 2.85 24.25 -2.59
N ILE A 30 3.33 23.16 -2.00
CA ILE A 30 4.72 22.68 -2.16
C ILE A 30 4.93 21.77 -3.39
N GLY A 31 3.98 21.74 -4.33
CA GLY A 31 4.08 20.95 -5.55
C GLY A 31 3.97 19.43 -5.35
N ARG A 32 3.39 18.97 -4.24
CA ARG A 32 3.17 17.53 -3.95
C ARG A 32 1.69 17.16 -4.10
N ASN A 33 1.42 15.86 -4.17
CA ASN A 33 0.05 15.34 -4.16
C ASN A 33 -0.66 15.77 -2.86
N HIS A 34 -1.95 16.09 -2.90
CA HIS A 34 -2.75 16.54 -1.73
C HIS A 34 -2.65 15.64 -0.47
N ALA A 35 -2.30 14.36 -0.63
CA ALA A 35 -2.25 13.40 0.46
C ALA A 35 -0.85 13.31 1.09
N TYR A 36 0.17 13.97 0.54
CA TYR A 36 1.57 13.77 0.94
C TYR A 36 1.81 14.16 2.41
N LEU A 37 1.40 15.36 2.82
CA LEU A 37 1.55 15.77 4.23
C LEU A 37 0.60 15.01 5.18
N HIS A 38 -0.57 14.57 4.68
CA HIS A 38 -1.44 13.66 5.43
C HIS A 38 -0.77 12.29 5.68
N GLN A 39 -0.03 11.77 4.70
CA GLN A 39 0.75 10.53 4.85
C GLN A 39 1.95 10.74 5.78
N PHE A 40 2.62 11.89 5.70
CA PHE A 40 3.72 12.23 6.60
C PHE A 40 3.26 12.20 8.07
N ILE A 41 2.14 12.86 8.40
CA ILE A 41 1.60 12.90 9.76
C ILE A 41 1.03 11.54 10.19
N ASN A 42 0.12 10.95 9.41
CA ASN A 42 -0.69 9.82 9.87
C ASN A 42 -0.06 8.45 9.61
N ARG A 43 0.81 8.34 8.58
CA ARG A 43 1.43 7.07 8.17
C ARG A 43 2.92 7.01 8.46
N ASN A 44 3.50 8.04 9.11
CA ASN A 44 4.94 8.16 9.38
C ASN A 44 5.79 7.92 8.10
N ASN A 45 5.26 8.33 6.94
CA ASN A 45 5.86 8.06 5.65
C ASN A 45 5.72 9.29 4.73
N PRO A 46 6.83 9.90 4.28
CA PRO A 46 8.21 9.52 4.58
C PRO A 46 8.58 9.71 6.07
N HIS A 47 9.57 8.97 6.56
CA HIS A 47 9.99 9.09 7.96
C HIS A 47 10.61 10.46 8.25
N ASN A 48 11.39 10.99 7.31
CA ASN A 48 11.92 12.35 7.30
C ASN A 48 11.48 13.08 6.01
N LEU A 49 11.22 14.38 6.11
CA LEU A 49 10.91 15.19 4.93
C LEU A 49 12.18 15.38 4.08
N PRO A 50 12.13 15.12 2.76
CA PRO A 50 13.22 15.41 1.83
C PRO A 50 13.64 16.89 1.91
N GLU A 51 14.90 17.20 1.60
CA GLU A 51 15.43 18.57 1.67
C GLU A 51 14.61 19.56 0.85
N GLU A 52 14.31 19.23 -0.39
CA GLU A 52 13.44 20.03 -1.27
C GLU A 52 12.07 20.34 -0.64
N VAL A 53 11.50 19.37 0.10
CA VAL A 53 10.20 19.54 0.75
C VAL A 53 10.32 20.41 2.00
N ARG A 54 11.42 20.28 2.76
CA ARG A 54 11.67 21.14 3.92
C ARG A 54 11.89 22.59 3.52
N GLU A 55 12.60 22.82 2.42
CA GLU A 55 12.80 24.16 1.85
C GLU A 55 11.48 24.77 1.37
N ALA A 56 10.66 24.00 0.64
CA ALA A 56 9.36 24.48 0.19
C ALA A 56 8.40 24.77 1.36
N LEU A 57 8.41 23.95 2.42
CA LEU A 57 7.63 24.21 3.63
C LEU A 57 8.15 25.44 4.39
N ALA A 58 9.47 25.61 4.47
CA ALA A 58 10.10 26.78 5.07
C ALA A 58 9.69 28.08 4.38
N GLU A 59 9.62 28.07 3.04
CA GLU A 59 9.13 29.20 2.26
C GLU A 59 7.65 29.49 2.52
N VAL A 60 6.80 28.46 2.48
CA VAL A 60 5.34 28.59 2.70
C VAL A 60 5.02 29.12 4.10
N PHE A 61 5.72 28.63 5.12
CA PHE A 61 5.46 29.02 6.51
C PHE A 61 6.31 30.19 7.00
N ARG A 62 7.32 30.61 6.23
CA ARG A 62 8.34 31.63 6.59
C ARG A 62 9.10 31.28 7.87
N VAL A 63 9.58 30.03 7.95
CA VAL A 63 10.33 29.50 9.09
C VAL A 63 11.60 28.77 8.61
N PRO A 64 12.65 28.61 9.43
CA PRO A 64 13.85 27.88 9.02
C PRO A 64 13.57 26.41 8.62
N PRO A 65 14.19 25.89 7.54
CA PRO A 65 13.97 24.52 7.05
C PRO A 65 14.51 23.43 8.00
N ASP A 66 15.39 23.82 8.93
CA ASP A 66 15.91 22.93 9.96
C ASP A 66 14.86 22.58 11.03
N ASN A 67 13.84 23.41 11.19
CA ASN A 67 12.72 23.12 12.11
C ASN A 67 11.88 21.92 11.63
N PHE A 68 12.00 21.53 10.35
CA PHE A 68 11.36 20.35 9.79
C PHE A 68 12.30 19.12 9.73
N ARG A 69 13.52 19.21 10.25
CA ARG A 69 14.40 18.03 10.40
C ARG A 69 13.95 17.26 11.63
N GLY A 70 13.66 15.97 11.46
CA GLY A 70 13.51 15.06 12.60
C GLY A 70 14.84 14.96 13.37
N THR A 71 14.78 14.66 14.67
CA THR A 71 15.96 14.56 15.56
C THR A 71 16.91 13.39 15.25
N ALA A 72 16.78 12.74 14.09
CA ALA A 72 17.77 11.82 13.54
C ALA A 72 19.00 12.61 13.04
N LYS A 73 19.93 12.77 13.98
CA LYS A 73 21.28 13.35 13.92
C LYS A 73 21.87 13.58 12.51
N ALA A 74 22.24 14.84 12.29
CA ALA A 74 23.01 15.33 11.17
C ALA A 74 24.35 14.60 10.99
N ALA A 75 24.63 14.17 9.76
CA ALA A 75 25.96 14.15 9.15
C ALA A 75 25.84 13.91 7.65
N SER A 76 26.03 14.94 6.82
CA SER A 76 26.98 14.85 5.70
C SER A 76 27.21 16.21 5.08
N ALA A 77 28.46 16.68 5.15
CA ALA A 77 28.95 17.86 4.46
C ALA A 77 29.90 17.42 3.32
N LYS A 78 29.65 17.99 2.13
CA LYS A 78 30.56 18.31 0.99
C LYS A 78 31.27 17.21 0.13
N LYS A 79 30.90 17.26 -1.17
CA LYS A 79 31.69 17.27 -2.47
C LYS A 79 32.45 15.99 -2.93
N PRO A 80 32.90 15.90 -4.21
CA PRO A 80 32.30 16.21 -5.52
C PRO A 80 32.43 15.03 -6.55
N ALA A 81 32.09 15.27 -7.82
CA ALA A 81 31.99 14.35 -8.96
C ALA A 81 33.20 13.47 -9.31
N THR A 82 32.97 12.30 -9.96
CA THR A 82 33.52 11.85 -11.28
C THR A 82 32.99 10.45 -11.66
N HIS A 83 32.79 10.22 -12.96
CA HIS A 83 32.29 8.98 -13.61
C HIS A 83 33.20 7.74 -13.42
N HIS A 84 32.59 6.55 -13.21
CA HIS A 84 32.97 5.28 -13.87
C HIS A 84 31.99 4.12 -13.50
N ILE A 85 31.53 3.36 -14.51
CA ILE A 85 31.05 1.97 -14.43
C ILE A 85 32.19 1.17 -15.11
N PRO A 86 32.70 0.01 -14.63
CA PRO A 86 31.90 -1.19 -14.32
C PRO A 86 32.38 -2.15 -13.20
N GLN A 87 31.46 -3.09 -12.90
CA GLN A 87 31.59 -4.39 -12.21
C GLN A 87 31.60 -4.45 -10.67
N ALA A 88 30.49 -5.03 -10.19
CA ALA A 88 30.32 -5.92 -9.04
C ALA A 88 31.28 -5.74 -7.86
N ASN A 89 30.83 -4.95 -6.89
CA ASN A 89 31.00 -5.31 -5.48
C ASN A 89 29.64 -5.14 -4.79
N VAL A 90 29.24 -6.21 -4.12
CA VAL A 90 28.03 -6.30 -3.32
C VAL A 90 28.19 -5.34 -2.14
N ASP A 91 27.41 -4.26 -2.12
CA ASP A 91 27.29 -3.40 -0.95
C ASP A 91 25.90 -3.59 -0.32
N ILE A 92 25.89 -4.39 0.74
CA ILE A 92 24.72 -4.86 1.47
C ILE A 92 24.28 -3.75 2.42
N SER A 93 23.66 -2.70 1.88
CA SER A 93 22.99 -1.68 2.69
C SER A 93 21.48 -1.79 2.56
N SER A 94 20.97 -3.02 2.74
CA SER A 94 19.53 -3.31 2.89
C SER A 94 19.17 -3.42 4.37
N THR A 95 19.29 -2.33 5.13
CA THR A 95 18.69 -2.25 6.47
C THR A 95 17.26 -1.72 6.34
N GLN A 96 16.39 -2.54 5.76
CA GLN A 96 14.95 -2.30 5.72
C GLN A 96 14.23 -3.46 6.40
N ILE A 97 14.14 -3.31 7.73
CA ILE A 97 13.22 -3.99 8.64
C ILE A 97 13.18 -5.51 8.45
N ALA A 98 14.19 -6.19 8.99
CA ALA A 98 13.97 -7.52 9.54
C ALA A 98 13.01 -7.37 10.73
N GLN A 99 11.70 -7.42 10.45
CA GLN A 99 10.71 -7.84 11.43
C GLN A 99 11.23 -9.16 12.00
N ILE A 100 11.33 -9.21 13.32
CA ILE A 100 11.95 -10.28 14.11
C ILE A 100 11.54 -11.65 13.52
N GLY A 101 12.49 -12.38 12.94
CA GLY A 101 12.26 -13.74 12.40
C GLY A 101 11.99 -13.88 10.89
N GLY A 102 12.01 -12.81 10.08
CA GLY A 102 11.84 -12.91 8.63
C GLY A 102 10.38 -12.96 8.15
N CYS A 103 9.44 -12.52 9.00
CA CYS A 103 8.02 -12.37 8.68
C CYS A 103 7.73 -10.93 8.22
N ASP A 104 7.81 -10.67 6.92
CA ASP A 104 7.68 -9.33 6.32
C ASP A 104 6.49 -9.20 5.35
N LEU A 105 5.74 -10.28 5.09
CA LEU A 105 4.57 -10.23 4.22
C LEU A 105 3.33 -9.82 5.03
N PRO A 106 2.71 -8.65 4.75
CA PRO A 106 1.48 -8.24 5.42
C PRO A 106 0.30 -9.11 4.97
N VAL A 107 -0.51 -9.53 5.93
CA VAL A 107 -1.78 -10.22 5.69
C VAL A 107 -2.92 -9.31 6.12
N TYR A 108 -3.85 -9.04 5.22
CA TYR A 108 -5.01 -8.18 5.47
C TYR A 108 -6.24 -9.00 5.87
N ALA A 109 -7.02 -8.48 6.83
CA ALA A 109 -8.34 -9.02 7.12
C ALA A 109 -9.29 -8.75 5.96
N SER A 110 -10.10 -9.76 5.70
CA SER A 110 -11.31 -9.67 4.89
C SER A 110 -12.49 -10.07 5.77
N ALA A 111 -13.63 -9.40 5.62
CA ALA A 111 -14.89 -9.79 6.22
C ALA A 111 -15.94 -10.03 5.13
N ALA A 112 -16.89 -10.93 5.36
CA ALA A 112 -17.96 -11.19 4.38
C ALA A 112 -18.82 -9.92 4.20
N GLY A 113 -18.96 -9.48 2.95
CA GLY A 113 -19.93 -8.48 2.51
C GLY A 113 -21.10 -9.14 1.77
N GLY A 114 -22.04 -8.32 1.31
CA GLY A 114 -23.16 -8.79 0.47
C GLY A 114 -22.69 -9.35 -0.87
N ASP A 115 -23.44 -10.28 -1.45
CA ASP A 115 -23.20 -10.86 -2.78
C ASP A 115 -21.78 -11.42 -3.04
N GLY A 116 -21.11 -11.90 -1.99
CA GLY A 116 -19.76 -12.49 -2.09
C GLY A 116 -18.64 -11.46 -2.21
N ALA A 117 -18.92 -10.19 -1.88
CA ALA A 117 -17.91 -9.18 -1.63
C ALA A 117 -17.18 -9.43 -0.29
N MET A 118 -15.99 -8.88 -0.17
CA MET A 118 -15.15 -8.90 1.01
C MET A 118 -14.81 -7.47 1.41
N LEU A 119 -15.11 -7.08 2.64
CA LEU A 119 -14.69 -5.78 3.17
C LEU A 119 -13.21 -5.85 3.56
N ILE A 120 -12.38 -4.97 2.99
CA ILE A 120 -10.93 -4.95 3.26
C ILE A 120 -10.57 -3.83 4.24
N SER A 121 -9.81 -4.17 5.29
CA SER A 121 -9.08 -3.20 6.12
C SER A 121 -7.69 -2.90 5.51
N TYR A 122 -7.25 -1.64 5.57
CA TYR A 122 -5.88 -1.27 5.15
C TYR A 122 -4.81 -1.52 6.22
N GLU A 123 -5.20 -2.00 7.39
CA GLU A 123 -4.28 -2.36 8.45
C GLU A 123 -4.08 -3.88 8.44
N PRO A 124 -2.83 -4.38 8.31
CA PRO A 124 -2.55 -5.80 8.37
C PRO A 124 -2.95 -6.39 9.73
N ILE A 125 -3.55 -7.56 9.73
CA ILE A 125 -3.87 -8.31 10.95
C ILE A 125 -2.70 -9.15 11.45
N GLU A 126 -1.79 -9.53 10.56
CA GLU A 126 -0.57 -10.24 10.89
C GLU A 126 0.50 -10.05 9.81
N TYR A 127 1.71 -10.50 10.12
CA TYR A 127 2.83 -10.58 9.19
C TYR A 127 3.36 -12.01 9.18
N VAL A 128 3.51 -12.58 7.99
CA VAL A 128 4.00 -13.95 7.80
C VAL A 128 5.31 -13.95 7.01
N LYS A 129 6.01 -15.08 7.03
CA LYS A 129 7.20 -15.27 6.18
C LYS A 129 6.81 -15.17 4.72
N ARG A 130 7.49 -14.31 3.97
CA ARG A 130 7.25 -14.11 2.54
C ARG A 130 7.44 -15.41 1.75
N PRO A 131 6.39 -15.90 1.07
CA PRO A 131 6.44 -17.06 0.20
C PRO A 131 7.33 -16.87 -1.02
N GLY A 132 7.85 -17.98 -1.55
CA GLY A 132 8.60 -18.05 -2.81
C GLY A 132 8.02 -17.19 -3.94
N PRO A 133 6.71 -17.32 -4.28
CA PRO A 133 6.08 -16.54 -5.35
C PRO A 133 6.09 -15.01 -5.16
N LEU A 134 6.28 -14.54 -3.92
CA LEU A 134 6.32 -13.12 -3.57
C LEU A 134 7.70 -12.66 -3.12
N MET A 135 8.73 -13.51 -3.20
CA MET A 135 10.11 -13.15 -2.90
C MET A 135 10.55 -11.99 -3.79
N ASN A 136 11.14 -10.97 -3.17
CA ASN A 136 11.58 -9.75 -3.86
C ASN A 136 10.47 -9.00 -4.62
N VAL A 137 9.19 -9.29 -4.36
CA VAL A 137 8.06 -8.54 -4.92
C VAL A 137 7.72 -7.39 -3.97
N PRO A 138 8.09 -6.14 -4.31
CA PRO A 138 7.82 -5.01 -3.43
C PRO A 138 6.32 -4.82 -3.28
N LYS A 139 5.85 -4.58 -2.05
CA LYS A 139 4.43 -4.41 -1.73
C LYS A 139 3.55 -5.63 -2.04
N GLY A 140 4.14 -6.82 -2.22
CA GLY A 140 3.39 -8.08 -2.21
C GLY A 140 2.69 -8.26 -0.87
N PHE A 141 1.47 -8.80 -0.89
CA PHE A 141 0.64 -8.97 0.30
C PHE A 141 -0.22 -10.22 0.21
N ALA A 142 -0.87 -10.55 1.32
CA ALA A 142 -1.81 -11.66 1.39
C ALA A 142 -3.15 -11.24 2.01
N MET A 143 -4.15 -12.10 1.83
CA MET A 143 -5.44 -11.99 2.53
C MET A 143 -6.03 -13.38 2.74
N TYR A 144 -6.91 -13.50 3.72
CA TYR A 144 -7.71 -14.70 3.91
C TYR A 144 -8.99 -14.66 3.08
N VAL A 145 -9.29 -15.77 2.43
CA VAL A 145 -10.55 -15.96 1.71
C VAL A 145 -11.69 -16.03 2.70
N VAL A 146 -12.73 -15.26 2.40
CA VAL A 146 -14.01 -15.31 3.10
C VAL A 146 -15.11 -15.68 2.11
N GLY A 147 -16.03 -16.53 2.56
CA GLY A 147 -17.10 -17.07 1.72
C GLY A 147 -16.62 -18.22 0.83
N ASP A 148 -17.57 -18.78 0.10
CA ASP A 148 -17.42 -20.01 -0.66
C ASP A 148 -17.45 -19.80 -2.17
N SER A 149 -17.42 -18.53 -2.62
CA SER A 149 -17.72 -18.17 -4.02
C SER A 149 -16.75 -18.75 -5.05
N MET A 150 -15.56 -19.13 -4.60
CA MET A 150 -14.50 -19.68 -5.43
C MET A 150 -14.23 -21.16 -5.14
N LEU A 151 -15.12 -21.86 -4.41
CA LEU A 151 -15.00 -23.32 -4.29
C LEU A 151 -15.14 -23.98 -5.67
N PRO A 152 -14.33 -25.00 -6.00
CA PRO A 152 -13.32 -25.65 -5.15
C PRO A 152 -11.91 -25.05 -5.23
N ALA A 153 -11.68 -24.00 -6.03
CA ALA A 153 -10.36 -23.39 -6.24
C ALA A 153 -9.79 -22.80 -4.93
N TYR A 154 -10.62 -22.05 -4.20
CA TYR A 154 -10.26 -21.46 -2.91
C TYR A 154 -11.29 -21.75 -1.83
N ARG A 155 -10.81 -22.17 -0.66
CA ARG A 155 -11.65 -22.48 0.50
C ARG A 155 -11.67 -21.29 1.47
N PRO A 156 -12.77 -21.11 2.24
CA PRO A 156 -12.75 -20.18 3.37
C PRO A 156 -11.53 -20.45 4.27
N GLY A 157 -10.77 -19.39 4.57
CA GLY A 157 -9.54 -19.48 5.37
C GLY A 157 -8.26 -19.78 4.58
N ASP A 158 -8.33 -20.02 3.27
CA ASP A 158 -7.12 -20.05 2.44
C ASP A 158 -6.47 -18.65 2.43
N MET A 159 -5.14 -18.61 2.51
CA MET A 159 -4.36 -17.38 2.39
C MET A 159 -3.94 -17.19 0.93
N LEU A 160 -4.47 -16.16 0.27
CA LEU A 160 -4.11 -15.81 -1.11
C LEU A 160 -2.86 -14.95 -1.15
N LEU A 161 -1.99 -15.21 -2.12
CA LEU A 161 -0.76 -14.47 -2.36
C LEU A 161 -0.99 -13.52 -3.53
N ILE A 162 -0.86 -12.22 -3.29
CA ILE A 162 -1.29 -11.19 -4.23
C ILE A 162 -0.09 -10.39 -4.74
N HIS A 163 0.05 -10.36 -6.06
CA HIS A 163 1.09 -9.60 -6.73
C HIS A 163 0.57 -8.23 -7.16
N PRO A 164 1.14 -7.11 -6.67
CA PRO A 164 0.56 -5.77 -6.84
C PRO A 164 0.77 -5.16 -8.23
N SER A 165 1.79 -5.62 -8.98
CA SER A 165 2.22 -4.99 -10.24
C SER A 165 2.22 -5.89 -11.47
N LYS A 166 1.97 -7.21 -11.31
CA LYS A 166 1.99 -8.15 -12.43
C LYS A 166 0.63 -8.09 -13.10
N PRO A 167 0.54 -7.82 -14.41
CA PRO A 167 -0.74 -7.73 -15.09
C PRO A 167 -1.40 -9.12 -15.16
N PRO A 168 -2.71 -9.22 -14.92
CA PRO A 168 -3.46 -10.46 -15.09
C PRO A 168 -3.90 -10.67 -16.55
N PHE A 169 -4.06 -11.93 -16.94
CA PHE A 169 -4.57 -12.38 -18.24
C PHE A 169 -5.89 -13.15 -18.08
N ALA A 170 -6.59 -13.35 -19.19
CA ALA A 170 -7.78 -14.21 -19.21
C ALA A 170 -7.43 -15.62 -18.70
N GLY A 171 -8.25 -16.14 -17.79
CA GLY A 171 -8.03 -17.40 -17.07
C GLY A 171 -7.37 -17.24 -15.70
N ASP A 172 -6.71 -16.11 -15.41
CA ASP A 172 -6.09 -15.87 -14.12
C ASP A 172 -7.11 -15.59 -13.01
N ASP A 173 -6.81 -16.03 -11.79
CA ASP A 173 -7.53 -15.61 -10.61
C ASP A 173 -7.05 -14.24 -10.14
N ILE A 174 -8.01 -13.36 -9.86
CA ILE A 174 -7.74 -11.97 -9.52
C ILE A 174 -8.50 -11.54 -8.27
N LEU A 175 -7.89 -10.60 -7.56
CA LEU A 175 -8.56 -9.76 -6.58
C LEU A 175 -8.97 -8.46 -7.27
N VAL A 176 -10.27 -8.19 -7.28
CA VAL A 176 -10.83 -6.91 -7.74
C VAL A 176 -11.23 -6.11 -6.53
N VAL A 177 -10.78 -4.85 -6.43
CA VAL A 177 -11.19 -3.91 -5.39
C VAL A 177 -12.06 -2.83 -6.03
N THR A 178 -13.28 -2.67 -5.54
CA THR A 178 -14.24 -1.67 -6.03
C THR A 178 -14.18 -0.38 -5.22
N ASN A 179 -14.92 0.64 -5.63
CA ASN A 179 -15.04 1.90 -4.91
C ASN A 179 -15.65 1.70 -3.53
N LYS A 180 -15.49 2.70 -2.66
CA LYS A 180 -16.07 2.65 -1.33
C LYS A 180 -17.61 2.61 -1.37
N VAL A 181 -18.18 1.60 -0.72
CA VAL A 181 -19.59 1.55 -0.35
C VAL A 181 -19.65 1.77 1.16
N ASP A 182 -20.44 2.74 1.62
CA ASP A 182 -20.58 3.10 3.04
C ASP A 182 -19.25 3.34 3.79
N GLY A 183 -18.26 3.89 3.10
CA GLY A 183 -16.95 4.21 3.66
C GLY A 183 -15.93 3.07 3.65
N HIS A 184 -16.34 1.85 3.28
CA HIS A 184 -15.50 0.66 3.22
C HIS A 184 -15.21 0.26 1.78
N TYR A 185 -14.00 -0.25 1.51
CA TYR A 185 -13.70 -0.84 0.22
C TYR A 185 -14.19 -2.28 0.19
N GLU A 186 -14.88 -2.62 -0.88
CA GLU A 186 -15.26 -3.99 -1.19
C GLU A 186 -14.25 -4.60 -2.15
N ALA A 187 -14.06 -5.91 -2.01
CA ALA A 187 -13.25 -6.68 -2.92
C ALA A 187 -13.82 -8.05 -3.21
N MET A 188 -13.48 -8.61 -4.34
CA MET A 188 -13.95 -9.92 -4.77
C MET A 188 -12.79 -10.71 -5.35
N VAL A 189 -12.76 -12.00 -5.03
CA VAL A 189 -11.88 -12.98 -5.67
C VAL A 189 -12.69 -13.69 -6.73
N LYS A 190 -12.23 -13.62 -7.98
CA LYS A 190 -12.90 -14.19 -9.17
C LYS A 190 -11.87 -14.60 -10.21
N GLN A 191 -12.26 -15.45 -11.15
CA GLN A 191 -11.45 -15.72 -12.33
C GLN A 191 -11.74 -14.69 -13.42
N LEU A 192 -10.69 -14.17 -14.06
CA LEU A 192 -10.79 -13.19 -15.13
C LEU A 192 -11.19 -13.86 -16.45
N ILE A 193 -12.27 -13.43 -17.08
CA ILE A 193 -12.65 -13.89 -18.43
C ILE A 193 -12.08 -12.94 -19.48
N SER A 194 -12.31 -11.64 -19.33
CA SER A 194 -11.83 -10.63 -20.29
C SER A 194 -11.84 -9.23 -19.69
N VAL A 195 -10.91 -8.39 -20.14
CA VAL A 195 -10.88 -6.96 -19.84
C VAL A 195 -11.31 -6.18 -21.07
N SER A 196 -12.16 -5.17 -20.88
CA SER A 196 -12.50 -4.17 -21.90
C SER A 196 -12.42 -2.77 -21.31
N ASP A 197 -12.55 -1.74 -22.14
CA ASP A 197 -12.51 -0.35 -21.69
C ASP A 197 -13.69 0.00 -20.77
N SER A 198 -14.84 -0.64 -20.96
CA SER A 198 -16.08 -0.35 -20.22
C SER A 198 -16.40 -1.36 -19.12
N THR A 199 -15.95 -2.61 -19.25
CA THR A 199 -16.34 -3.71 -18.35
C THR A 199 -15.22 -4.69 -18.06
N LEU A 200 -15.29 -5.30 -16.87
CA LEU A 200 -14.49 -6.47 -16.51
C LEU A 200 -15.43 -7.68 -16.43
N LYS A 201 -15.18 -8.71 -17.25
CA LYS A 201 -15.94 -9.97 -17.21
C LYS A 201 -15.27 -10.96 -16.29
N LEU A 202 -16.04 -11.52 -15.37
CA LEU A 202 -15.58 -12.37 -14.27
C LEU A 202 -16.37 -13.66 -14.23
N HIS A 203 -15.69 -14.74 -13.87
CA HIS A 203 -16.27 -16.02 -13.54
C HIS A 203 -16.22 -16.25 -12.02
N GLN A 204 -17.35 -16.69 -11.47
CA GLN A 204 -17.46 -17.22 -10.11
C GLN A 204 -17.66 -18.73 -10.20
N HIS A 205 -16.92 -19.50 -9.40
CA HIS A 205 -17.04 -20.96 -9.42
C HIS A 205 -18.24 -21.49 -8.63
N ASN A 206 -18.71 -20.78 -7.59
CA ASN A 206 -19.78 -21.27 -6.72
C ASN A 206 -20.73 -20.15 -6.24
N PRO A 207 -22.04 -20.23 -6.55
CA PRO A 207 -22.58 -20.98 -7.67
C PRO A 207 -21.87 -20.57 -8.97
N PRO A 208 -21.70 -21.49 -9.94
CA PRO A 208 -21.09 -21.20 -11.23
C PRO A 208 -21.88 -20.09 -11.95
N LYS A 209 -21.24 -18.95 -12.18
CA LYS A 209 -21.85 -17.84 -12.94
C LYS A 209 -20.81 -16.95 -13.56
N ASP A 210 -21.13 -16.44 -14.74
CA ASP A 210 -20.39 -15.36 -15.39
C ASP A 210 -21.15 -14.06 -15.18
N PHE A 211 -20.43 -12.99 -14.88
CA PHE A 211 -21.01 -11.66 -14.73
C PHE A 211 -20.01 -10.59 -15.15
N SER A 212 -20.52 -9.38 -15.36
CA SER A 212 -19.72 -8.22 -15.76
C SER A 212 -19.88 -7.10 -14.74
N ILE A 213 -18.77 -6.45 -14.41
CA ILE A 213 -18.78 -5.25 -13.57
C ILE A 213 -18.31 -4.03 -14.38
N PRO A 214 -18.91 -2.85 -14.19
CA PRO A 214 -18.47 -1.63 -14.86
C PRO A 214 -17.03 -1.23 -14.47
N ARG A 215 -16.22 -0.80 -15.43
CA ARG A 215 -14.81 -0.42 -15.18
C ARG A 215 -14.68 0.79 -14.24
N ASN A 216 -15.65 1.69 -14.27
CA ASN A 216 -15.67 2.94 -13.48
C ASN A 216 -15.83 2.73 -11.96
N ILE A 217 -16.31 1.57 -11.53
CA ILE A 217 -16.41 1.23 -10.10
C ILE A 217 -15.19 0.47 -9.57
N ILE A 218 -14.21 0.15 -10.42
CA ILE A 218 -13.04 -0.66 -10.06
C ILE A 218 -11.87 0.25 -9.71
N THR A 219 -11.42 0.19 -8.46
CA THR A 219 -10.23 0.90 -7.98
C THR A 219 -8.95 0.17 -8.38
N ASN A 220 -8.90 -1.15 -8.15
CA ASN A 220 -7.71 -1.96 -8.41
C ASN A 220 -8.06 -3.36 -8.92
N ILE A 221 -7.14 -3.93 -9.70
CA ILE A 221 -7.15 -5.33 -10.11
C ILE A 221 -5.76 -5.87 -9.78
N PHE A 222 -5.69 -6.95 -9.01
CA PHE A 222 -4.43 -7.60 -8.64
C PHE A 222 -4.44 -9.08 -9.01
N LEU A 223 -3.29 -9.58 -9.46
CA LEU A 223 -3.11 -10.98 -9.78
C LEU A 223 -2.91 -11.80 -8.49
N ILE A 224 -3.62 -12.92 -8.39
CA ILE A 224 -3.35 -13.94 -7.37
C ILE A 224 -2.32 -14.92 -7.95
N VAL A 225 -1.17 -15.02 -7.29
CA VAL A 225 -0.02 -15.83 -7.77
C VAL A 225 0.13 -17.16 -7.03
N GLY A 226 -0.75 -17.43 -6.07
CA GLY A 226 -0.79 -18.69 -5.33
C GLY A 226 -1.67 -18.59 -4.09
N ASN A 227 -1.82 -19.71 -3.40
CA ASN A 227 -2.53 -19.78 -2.12
C ASN A 227 -1.85 -20.78 -1.17
N TYR A 228 -2.04 -20.56 0.13
CA TYR A 228 -1.76 -21.54 1.18
C TYR A 228 -3.05 -21.92 1.87
N ARG A 229 -3.25 -23.22 2.11
CA ARG A 229 -4.45 -23.71 2.79
C ARG A 229 -4.33 -23.52 4.29
N GLY A 230 -5.37 -22.95 4.90
CA GLY A 230 -5.42 -22.71 6.34
C GLY A 230 -5.43 -24.02 7.16
N ARG A 231 -4.49 -24.09 8.12
CA ARG A 231 -4.28 -25.07 9.21
C ARG A 231 -3.97 -26.53 8.83
N LYS A 232 -2.70 -26.91 8.99
CA LYS A 232 -2.34 -28.14 9.73
C LYS A 232 -2.13 -27.77 11.20
#